data_AF-A0A535XGC4-F1
#
_entry.id   AF-A0A535XGC4-F1
#
_cell.length_a   1.000
_cell.length_b   1.000
_cell.length_c   1.000
_cell.angle_alpha   90.00
_cell.angle_beta   90.00
_cell.angle_gamma   90.00
#
_symmetry.space_group_name_H-M   'P 1'
#
loop_
_entity.id
_entity.type
_entity.pdbx_description
1 polymer ?
#
loop_
_entity_poly.entity_id
_entity_poly.type
_entity_poly.pdbx_seq_one_letter_code
_entity_poly.pdbx_strand_id
1 'polypeptide(L)'
;MAKKKDDRPVDAGLAAQFGKNEQEAIEFWKHRFGLIAAIPSDIARVGALTPQLRELVRIEDREERKRLTAARMKAFVQLPQEQRDRITKTRQAAYDVDRGVLEEDQRMVDELLPTIPEARSVYPGPTAAR
;
A
#
# COMPACT_ATOMS: atom_id res chain seq x y z
N MET A 1 2.17 24.36 20.83
CA MET A 1 2.06 24.23 19.37
C MET A 1 1.11 23.09 19.07
N ALA A 2 -0.08 23.39 18.57
CA ALA A 2 -1.11 22.39 18.32
C ALA A 2 -0.68 21.48 17.15
N LYS A 3 -0.42 20.20 17.45
CA LYS A 3 -0.37 19.13 16.44
C LYS A 3 -1.72 19.15 15.75
N LYS A 4 -1.80 19.67 14.53
CA LYS A 4 -2.98 19.46 13.68
C LYS A 4 -3.10 17.96 13.51
N LYS A 5 -4.05 17.36 14.25
CA LYS A 5 -4.55 16.03 13.99
C LYS A 5 -5.09 16.10 12.57
N ASP A 6 -4.46 15.36 11.69
CA ASP A 6 -4.85 15.30 10.29
C ASP A 6 -6.14 14.49 10.22
N ASP A 7 -7.29 15.14 10.44
CA ASP A 7 -8.65 14.58 10.42
C ASP A 7 -9.11 14.20 9.00
N ARG A 8 -8.20 13.80 8.11
CA ARG A 8 -8.59 13.22 6.84
C ARG A 8 -9.21 11.84 7.10
N PRO A 9 -10.28 11.44 6.38
CA PRO A 9 -11.05 10.19 6.57
C PRO A 9 -10.29 8.90 6.20
N VAL A 10 -8.97 8.89 6.41
CA VAL A 10 -8.01 7.90 5.92
C VAL A 10 -7.72 6.82 6.96
N ASP A 11 -7.86 7.14 8.24
CA ASP A 11 -7.57 6.25 9.39
C ASP A 11 -8.64 5.15 9.61
N ALA A 12 -9.81 5.23 8.97
CA ALA A 12 -10.90 4.25 9.16
C ALA A 12 -10.90 3.10 8.14
N GLY A 13 -10.04 3.15 7.13
CA GLY A 13 -10.16 2.28 5.94
C GLY A 13 -9.65 0.86 6.13
N LEU A 14 -8.40 0.73 6.62
CA LEU A 14 -7.74 -0.58 6.70
C LEU A 14 -8.26 -1.42 7.88
N ALA A 15 -8.52 -0.78 9.02
CA ALA A 15 -9.15 -1.44 10.17
C ALA A 15 -10.53 -2.02 9.83
N ALA A 16 -11.29 -1.35 8.95
CA ALA A 16 -12.58 -1.84 8.45
C ALA A 16 -12.47 -3.05 7.50
N GLN A 17 -11.25 -3.51 7.16
CA GLN A 17 -11.03 -4.74 6.41
C GLN A 17 -10.80 -5.95 7.30
N PHE A 18 -10.68 -5.76 8.62
CA PHE A 18 -10.49 -6.86 9.57
C PHE A 18 -11.65 -7.85 9.51
N GLY A 19 -11.35 -9.13 9.32
CA GLY A 19 -12.36 -10.19 9.21
C GLY A 19 -13.20 -10.18 7.92
N LYS A 20 -12.93 -9.26 6.98
CA LYS A 20 -13.55 -9.29 5.64
C LYS A 20 -12.93 -10.35 4.76
N ASN A 21 -13.67 -10.78 3.73
CA ASN A 21 -13.13 -11.74 2.79
C ASN A 21 -12.03 -11.13 1.90
N GLU A 22 -11.29 -11.99 1.17
CA GLU A 22 -10.18 -11.54 0.32
C GLU A 22 -10.64 -10.57 -0.79
N GLN A 23 -11.77 -10.83 -1.43
CA GLN A 23 -12.26 -10.02 -2.55
C GLN A 23 -12.62 -8.60 -2.10
N GLU A 24 -13.23 -8.46 -0.93
CA GLU A 24 -13.53 -7.15 -0.34
C GLU A 24 -12.25 -6.35 -0.05
N ALA A 25 -11.22 -7.01 0.46
CA ALA A 25 -9.91 -6.37 0.69
C ALA A 25 -9.23 -5.96 -0.63
N ILE A 26 -9.36 -6.76 -1.69
CA ILE A 26 -8.85 -6.43 -3.02
C ILE A 26 -9.56 -5.19 -3.58
N GLU A 27 -10.90 -5.15 -3.54
CA GLU A 27 -11.67 -4.01 -4.04
C GLU A 27 -11.42 -2.74 -3.22
N PHE A 28 -11.25 -2.86 -1.90
CA PHE A 28 -10.78 -1.77 -1.07
C PHE A 28 -9.46 -1.20 -1.59
N TRP A 29 -8.45 -2.04 -1.80
CA TRP A 29 -7.15 -1.59 -2.29
C TRP A 29 -7.20 -1.01 -3.71
N LYS A 30 -7.99 -1.59 -4.61
CA LYS A 30 -8.20 -1.04 -5.97
C LYS A 30 -8.79 0.36 -5.90
N HIS A 31 -9.83 0.55 -5.10
CA HIS A 31 -10.44 1.85 -4.90
C HIS A 31 -9.43 2.85 -4.31
N ARG A 32 -8.68 2.45 -3.27
CA ARG A 32 -7.65 3.30 -2.65
C ARG A 32 -6.54 3.68 -3.63
N PHE A 33 -6.04 2.74 -4.44
CA PHE A 33 -5.05 3.05 -5.47
C PHE A 33 -5.60 3.97 -6.55
N GLY A 34 -6.84 3.78 -6.99
CA GLY A 34 -7.49 4.68 -7.94
C GLY A 34 -7.56 6.12 -7.42
N LEU A 35 -7.97 6.30 -6.16
CA LEU A 35 -7.99 7.61 -5.50
C LEU A 35 -6.59 8.23 -5.41
N ILE A 36 -5.59 7.46 -4.98
CA ILE A 36 -4.21 7.96 -4.86
C ILE A 36 -3.65 8.32 -6.24
N ALA A 37 -3.82 7.47 -7.24
CA ALA A 37 -3.33 7.71 -8.59
C ALA A 37 -3.97 8.93 -9.26
N ALA A 38 -5.20 9.28 -8.89
CA ALA A 38 -5.91 10.46 -9.40
C ALA A 38 -5.40 11.79 -8.79
N ILE A 39 -4.68 11.75 -7.66
CA ILE A 39 -4.11 12.97 -7.06
C ILE A 39 -3.02 13.53 -8.00
N PRO A 40 -3.09 14.81 -8.40
CA PRO A 40 -2.16 15.38 -9.37
C PRO A 40 -0.75 15.60 -8.79
N SER A 41 -0.66 15.96 -7.50
CA SER A 41 0.62 16.25 -6.83
C SER A 41 1.31 15.00 -6.32
N ASP A 42 2.57 14.79 -6.72
CA ASP A 42 3.43 13.69 -6.27
C ASP A 42 3.60 13.68 -4.75
N ILE A 43 3.84 14.84 -4.14
CA ILE A 43 3.97 14.99 -2.68
C ILE A 43 2.67 14.59 -1.99
N ALA A 44 1.52 15.03 -2.51
CA ALA A 44 0.22 14.67 -1.95
C ALA A 44 -0.08 13.17 -2.11
N ARG A 45 0.35 12.53 -3.20
CA ARG A 45 0.27 11.07 -3.37
C ARG A 45 1.07 10.33 -2.31
N VAL A 46 2.32 10.75 -2.07
CA VAL A 46 3.17 10.17 -1.03
C VAL A 46 2.53 10.35 0.35
N GLY A 47 1.99 11.54 0.63
CA GLY A 47 1.25 11.82 1.86
C GLY A 47 -0.07 11.05 2.02
N ALA A 48 -0.61 10.47 0.95
CA ALA A 48 -1.80 9.61 0.97
C ALA A 48 -1.46 8.11 1.05
N LEU A 49 -0.37 7.68 0.42
CA LEU A 49 0.08 6.27 0.45
C LEU A 49 0.77 5.91 1.77
N THR A 50 1.69 6.76 2.25
CA THR A 50 2.54 6.45 3.41
C THR A 50 1.75 6.09 4.67
N PRO A 51 0.68 6.81 5.06
CA PRO A 51 -0.14 6.43 6.21
C PRO A 51 -0.75 5.02 6.09
N GLN A 52 -1.16 4.61 4.88
CA GLN A 52 -1.74 3.29 4.65
C GLN A 52 -0.73 2.15 4.82
N LEU A 53 0.50 2.37 4.35
CA LEU A 53 1.60 1.43 4.58
C LEU A 53 1.92 1.33 6.08
N ARG A 54 1.92 2.47 6.78
CA ARG A 54 2.17 2.53 8.22
C ARG A 54 1.10 1.81 9.03
N GLU A 55 -0.17 2.01 8.69
CA GLU A 55 -1.29 1.26 9.29
C GLU A 55 -1.12 -0.24 9.07
N LEU A 56 -0.85 -0.66 7.84
CA LEU A 56 -0.67 -2.08 7.50
C LEU A 56 0.48 -2.73 8.27
N VAL A 57 1.62 -2.03 8.37
CA VAL A 57 2.80 -2.52 9.11
C VAL A 57 2.55 -2.64 10.60
N ARG A 58 1.68 -1.80 11.17
CA ARG A 58 1.33 -1.79 12.60
C ARG A 58 0.33 -2.86 13.01
N ILE A 59 -0.26 -3.60 12.07
CA ILE A 59 -1.14 -4.72 12.41
C ILE A 59 -0.31 -5.81 13.10
N GLU A 60 -0.63 -6.09 14.36
CA GLU A 60 0.08 -7.07 15.19
C GLU A 60 -0.24 -8.52 14.77
N ASP A 61 -1.48 -8.77 14.32
CA ASP A 61 -1.86 -10.04 13.73
C ASP A 61 -1.14 -10.24 12.40
N ARG A 62 -0.11 -11.09 12.42
CA ARG A 62 0.75 -11.35 11.26
C ARG A 62 -0.02 -11.99 10.11
N GLU A 63 -0.97 -12.89 10.39
CA GLU A 63 -1.72 -13.57 9.33
C GLU A 63 -2.71 -12.61 8.67
N GLU A 64 -3.31 -11.72 9.46
CA GLU A 64 -4.13 -10.65 8.91
C GLU A 64 -3.30 -9.64 8.10
N ARG A 65 -2.12 -9.24 8.60
CA ARG A 65 -1.20 -8.37 7.85
C ARG A 65 -0.80 -9.00 6.52
N LYS A 66 -0.52 -10.32 6.49
CA LYS A 66 -0.23 -11.06 5.26
C LYS A 66 -1.41 -11.02 4.30
N ARG A 67 -2.61 -11.34 4.78
CA ARG A 67 -3.83 -11.35 3.96
C ARG A 67 -4.08 -9.99 3.32
N LEU A 68 -3.99 -8.91 4.09
CA LEU A 68 -4.19 -7.55 3.60
C LEU A 68 -3.07 -7.10 2.65
N THR A 69 -1.84 -7.53 2.89
CA THR A 69 -0.71 -7.27 1.97
C THR A 69 -0.87 -8.03 0.66
N ALA A 70 -1.29 -9.29 0.70
CA ALA A 70 -1.58 -10.10 -0.48
C ALA A 70 -2.72 -9.50 -1.29
N ALA A 71 -3.80 -9.08 -0.64
CA ALA A 71 -4.92 -8.39 -1.27
C ALA A 71 -4.46 -7.09 -1.96
N ARG A 72 -3.56 -6.32 -1.33
CA ARG A 72 -2.95 -5.13 -1.92
C ARG A 72 -2.13 -5.46 -3.17
N MET A 73 -1.35 -6.53 -3.14
CA MET A 73 -0.54 -6.96 -4.29
C MET A 73 -1.44 -7.38 -5.45
N LYS A 74 -2.47 -8.19 -5.19
CA LYS A 74 -3.48 -8.60 -6.18
C LYS A 74 -4.22 -7.39 -6.76
N ALA A 75 -4.63 -6.46 -5.91
CA ALA A 75 -5.26 -5.21 -6.32
C ALA A 75 -4.37 -4.39 -7.26
N PHE A 76 -3.09 -4.24 -6.92
CA PHE A 76 -2.12 -3.50 -7.72
C PHE A 76 -1.96 -4.09 -9.13
N VAL A 77 -1.88 -5.42 -9.25
CA VAL A 77 -1.74 -6.10 -10.55
C VAL A 77 -2.92 -5.82 -11.47
N GLN A 78 -4.12 -5.68 -10.91
CA GLN A 78 -5.37 -5.43 -11.65
C GLN A 78 -5.54 -3.97 -12.10
N LEU A 79 -4.68 -3.04 -11.67
CA LEU A 79 -4.79 -1.64 -12.07
C LEU A 79 -4.39 -1.42 -13.54
N PRO A 80 -4.94 -0.39 -14.20
CA PRO A 80 -4.40 0.10 -15.47
C PRO A 80 -2.91 0.47 -15.36
N GLN A 81 -2.14 0.26 -16.43
CA GLN A 81 -0.69 0.50 -16.43
C GLN A 81 -0.31 1.89 -15.90
N GLU A 82 -1.00 2.94 -16.35
CA GLU A 82 -0.74 4.31 -15.93
C GLU A 82 -0.89 4.49 -14.41
N GLN A 83 -1.89 3.86 -13.80
CA GLN A 83 -2.09 3.91 -12.35
C GLN A 83 -0.99 3.11 -11.64
N ARG A 84 -0.59 1.95 -12.17
CA ARG A 84 0.55 1.18 -11.64
C ARG A 84 1.83 2.02 -11.62
N ASP A 85 2.13 2.72 -12.71
CA ASP A 85 3.32 3.57 -12.80
C ASP A 85 3.30 4.70 -11.77
N ARG A 86 2.16 5.38 -11.61
CA ARG A 86 1.99 6.43 -10.59
C ARG A 86 2.16 5.89 -9.18
N ILE A 87 1.56 4.73 -8.87
CA ILE A 87 1.67 4.10 -7.55
C ILE A 87 3.09 3.61 -7.29
N THR A 88 3.77 3.01 -8.27
CA THR A 88 5.18 2.60 -8.15
C THR A 88 6.08 3.78 -7.81
N LYS A 89 5.98 4.90 -8.57
CA LYS A 89 6.74 6.12 -8.28
C LYS A 89 6.42 6.68 -6.89
N THR A 90 5.14 6.65 -6.51
CA THR A 90 4.70 7.11 -5.18
C THR A 90 5.30 6.23 -4.08
N ARG A 91 5.34 4.91 -4.26
CA ARG A 91 5.93 3.97 -3.30
C ARG A 91 7.45 4.17 -3.16
N GLN A 92 8.14 4.45 -4.28
CA GLN A 92 9.56 4.81 -4.27
C GLN A 92 9.79 6.10 -3.48
N ALA A 93 9.06 7.18 -3.77
CA ALA A 93 9.20 8.44 -3.04
C ALA A 93 8.79 8.34 -1.55
N ALA A 94 7.88 7.41 -1.20
CA ALA A 94 7.53 7.16 0.20
C ALA A 94 8.69 6.55 1.02
N TYR A 95 9.68 5.93 0.36
CA TYR A 95 10.89 5.42 1.03
C TYR A 95 11.70 6.53 1.68
N ASP A 96 11.78 7.70 1.04
CA ASP A 96 12.50 8.86 1.57
C ASP A 96 11.77 9.54 2.72
N VAL A 97 10.45 9.31 2.84
CA VAL A 97 9.62 9.90 3.90
C VAL A 97 9.58 9.02 5.15
N ASP A 98 9.45 7.70 4.99
CA ASP A 98 9.33 6.77 6.11
C ASP A 98 9.97 5.42 5.77
N ARG A 99 11.32 5.43 5.71
CA ARG A 99 12.14 4.27 5.33
C ARG A 99 11.79 3.01 6.12
N GLY A 100 11.65 3.12 7.43
CA GLY A 100 11.38 1.96 8.31
C GLY A 100 10.05 1.27 7.96
N VAL A 101 9.01 2.05 7.67
CA VAL A 101 7.72 1.51 7.21
C VAL A 101 7.86 0.81 5.87
N LEU A 102 8.59 1.39 4.91
CA LEU A 102 8.76 0.80 3.58
C LEU A 102 9.61 -0.48 3.60
N GLU A 103 10.62 -0.57 4.47
CA GLU A 103 11.44 -1.77 4.63
C GLU A 103 10.66 -2.91 5.31
N GLU A 104 9.85 -2.60 6.31
CA GLU A 104 8.91 -3.56 6.92
C GLU A 104 7.84 -4.02 5.93
N ASP A 105 7.31 -3.10 5.13
CA ASP A 105 6.38 -3.41 4.05
C ASP A 105 7.01 -4.32 3.00
N GLN A 106 8.22 -3.98 2.53
CA GLN A 106 8.95 -4.74 1.52
C GLN A 106 9.23 -6.16 2.00
N ARG A 107 9.62 -6.36 3.26
CA ARG A 107 9.81 -7.71 3.82
C ARG A 107 8.57 -8.60 3.71
N MET A 108 7.38 -8.03 3.97
CA MET A 108 6.12 -8.75 3.82
C MET A 108 5.81 -9.05 2.35
N VAL A 109 6.08 -8.08 1.46
CA VAL A 109 5.94 -8.27 0.01
C VAL A 109 6.85 -9.38 -0.49
N ASP A 110 8.12 -9.39 -0.07
CA ASP A 110 9.10 -10.40 -0.48
C ASP A 110 8.72 -11.80 0.00
N GLU A 111 8.13 -11.92 1.20
CA GLU A 111 7.57 -13.18 1.73
C GLU A 111 6.39 -13.69 0.86
N LEU A 112 5.54 -12.78 0.36
CA LEU A 112 4.32 -13.11 -0.37
C LEU A 112 4.50 -13.21 -1.90
N LEU A 113 5.52 -12.58 -2.47
CA LEU A 113 5.74 -12.55 -3.92
C LEU A 113 5.83 -13.96 -4.56
N PRO A 114 6.44 -14.96 -3.91
CA PRO A 114 6.43 -16.33 -4.42
C PRO A 114 5.03 -16.96 -4.48
N THR A 115 4.07 -16.52 -3.67
CA THR A 115 2.72 -17.11 -3.57
C THR A 115 1.70 -16.43 -4.47
N ILE A 116 2.06 -15.32 -5.13
CA ILE A 116 1.20 -14.53 -6.03
C ILE A 116 1.87 -14.46 -7.41
N PRO A 117 1.72 -15.49 -8.26
CA PRO A 117 2.42 -15.58 -9.55
C PRO A 117 2.24 -14.35 -10.45
N GLU A 118 1.03 -13.80 -10.48
CA GLU A 118 0.65 -12.62 -11.28
C GLU A 118 1.34 -11.33 -10.82
N ALA A 119 1.84 -11.28 -9.58
CA ALA A 119 2.53 -10.11 -9.04
C ALA A 119 4.03 -10.11 -9.36
N ARG A 120 4.64 -11.26 -9.67
CA ARG A 120 6.10 -11.40 -9.83
C ARG A 120 6.71 -10.51 -10.90
N SER A 121 5.99 -10.25 -11.99
CA SER A 121 6.47 -9.44 -13.12
C SER A 121 6.05 -7.96 -13.05
N VAL A 122 5.17 -7.61 -12.11
CA VAL A 122 4.47 -6.32 -12.10
C VAL A 122 4.75 -5.53 -10.82
N TYR A 123 4.82 -6.21 -9.67
CA TYR A 123 4.97 -5.54 -8.39
C TYR A 123 6.36 -4.89 -8.27
N PRO A 124 6.47 -3.64 -7.81
CA PRO A 124 7.76 -3.00 -7.65
C PRO A 124 8.62 -3.81 -6.69
N GLY A 125 9.82 -4.19 -7.16
CA GLY A 125 10.83 -4.87 -6.37
C GLY A 125 11.37 -4.02 -5.22
N PRO A 126 12.44 -4.48 -4.54
CA PRO A 126 13.00 -3.78 -3.39
C PRO A 126 13.19 -2.29 -3.66
N THR A 127 12.63 -1.44 -2.80
CA THR A 127 12.81 0.01 -2.86
C THR A 127 14.24 0.45 -2.58
N ALA A 128 15.06 -0.45 -2.02
CA ALA A 128 16.50 -0.28 -1.92
C ALA A 128 17.17 -0.73 -3.23
N ALA A 129 17.81 0.23 -3.91
CA ALA A 129 18.68 0.08 -5.07
C ALA A 129 18.02 -0.08 -6.46
N ARG A 130 17.66 1.06 -7.06
CA ARG A 130 18.10 1.41 -8.41
C ARG A 130 18.51 2.87 -8.45
#